data_AF-A0A1A9UPY9-F1
#
_entry.id   AF-A0A1A9UPY9-F1
#
_cell.length_a   1.000
_cell.length_b   1.000
_cell.length_c   1.000
_cell.angle_alpha   90.00
_cell.angle_beta   90.00
_cell.angle_gamma   90.00
#
_symmetry.space_group_name_H-M   'P 1'
#
loop_
_entity.id
_entity.type
_entity.pdbx_description
1 polymer ?
#
loop_
_entity_poly.entity_id
_entity_poly.type
_entity_poly.pdbx_seq_one_letter_code
_entity_poly.pdbx_strand_id
1 'polypeptide(L)'
;MPITAGNHYNGILRRTKAYSWHTDAAADVNFTHRAMPKYFVELSIFEADMAHHKSSEIVAVAVYLCSNILKRENYALATGFIDEYWTSTLQWYKDQIEHITLIARIAVITRNAPIAALKSVYNNCKSPGNFSVSMLTQKHETFIGSLIEMEGGEI
;
A
#
# COMPACT_ATOMS: atom_id res chain seq x y z
N MET A 1 3.58 -53.18 35.54
CA MET A 1 3.23 -52.63 34.20
C MET A 1 2.36 -51.41 34.38
N PRO A 2 2.80 -50.20 34.00
CA PRO A 2 1.89 -49.10 33.71
C PRO A 2 1.88 -48.76 32.21
N ILE A 3 0.72 -48.31 31.74
CA ILE A 3 0.37 -48.05 30.35
C ILE A 3 0.75 -46.60 30.01
N THR A 4 1.52 -46.42 28.93
CA THR A 4 1.98 -45.10 28.45
C THR A 4 0.83 -44.33 27.79
N ALA A 5 0.24 -43.38 28.51
CA ALA A 5 -0.68 -42.40 27.95
C ALA A 5 0.10 -41.14 27.53
N GLY A 6 0.65 -41.15 26.31
CA GLY A 6 1.33 -39.99 25.76
C GLY A 6 1.37 -40.07 24.26
N ASN A 7 0.39 -39.48 23.58
CA ASN A 7 0.54 -39.01 22.19
C ASN A 7 -0.62 -38.16 21.63
N HIS A 8 -1.73 -37.94 22.34
CA HIS A 8 -2.86 -37.17 21.80
C HIS A 8 -2.76 -35.64 21.96
N TYR A 9 -1.89 -35.11 22.84
CA TYR A 9 -1.81 -33.66 23.10
C TYR A 9 -0.88 -32.89 22.15
N ASN A 10 0.12 -33.58 21.56
CA ASN A 10 1.12 -32.92 20.69
C ASN A 10 0.62 -32.64 19.27
N GLY A 11 -0.43 -33.32 18.81
CA GLY A 11 -1.01 -33.14 17.47
C GLY A 11 -1.99 -31.95 17.35
N ILE A 12 -2.52 -31.46 18.48
CA ILE A 12 -3.46 -30.34 18.52
C ILE A 12 -2.69 -29.01 18.60
N LEU A 13 -1.62 -28.95 19.43
CA LEU A 13 -0.77 -27.76 19.58
C LEU A 13 0.04 -27.40 18.33
N ARG A 14 0.37 -28.38 17.46
CA ARG A 14 1.04 -28.10 16.18
C ARG A 14 0.07 -27.57 15.12
N ARG A 15 -1.20 -27.97 15.15
CA ARG A 15 -2.23 -27.48 14.22
C ARG A 15 -2.66 -26.06 14.54
N THR A 16 -2.86 -25.72 15.81
CA THR A 16 -3.24 -24.34 16.21
C THR A 16 -2.16 -23.32 15.88
N LYS A 17 -0.86 -23.66 16.02
CA LYS A 17 0.21 -22.77 15.55
C LYS A 17 0.17 -22.55 14.04
N ALA A 18 -0.03 -23.59 13.23
CA ALA A 18 -0.07 -23.48 11.76
C ALA A 18 -1.21 -22.59 11.25
N TYR A 19 -2.38 -22.62 11.90
CA TYR A 19 -3.51 -21.75 11.55
C TYR A 19 -3.35 -20.31 12.04
N SER A 20 -2.67 -20.07 13.17
CA SER A 20 -2.38 -18.72 13.70
C SER A 20 -1.53 -17.88 12.76
N TRP A 21 -0.47 -18.46 12.17
CA TRP A 21 0.42 -17.72 11.27
C TRP A 21 -0.29 -17.20 10.02
N HIS A 22 -1.24 -17.99 9.49
CA HIS A 22 -1.99 -17.63 8.29
C HIS A 22 -3.04 -16.56 8.59
N THR A 23 -3.66 -16.58 9.77
CA THR A 23 -4.61 -15.53 10.18
C THR A 23 -3.90 -14.22 10.50
N ASP A 24 -2.73 -14.27 11.13
CA ASP A 24 -1.96 -13.08 11.48
C ASP A 24 -1.40 -12.41 10.22
N ALA A 25 -0.84 -13.17 9.28
CA ALA A 25 -0.35 -12.65 8.00
C ALA A 25 -1.49 -12.11 7.12
N ALA A 26 -2.64 -12.80 7.03
CA ALA A 26 -3.79 -12.30 6.28
C ALA A 26 -4.43 -11.08 6.92
N ALA A 27 -4.46 -11.00 8.26
CA ALA A 27 -4.90 -9.81 8.98
C ALA A 27 -3.95 -8.65 8.72
N ASP A 28 -2.63 -8.86 8.78
CA ASP A 28 -1.59 -7.86 8.51
C ASP A 28 -1.68 -7.29 7.08
N VAL A 29 -1.90 -8.14 6.08
CA VAL A 29 -2.15 -7.73 4.69
C VAL A 29 -3.41 -6.88 4.58
N ASN A 30 -4.51 -7.28 5.22
CA ASN A 30 -5.76 -6.51 5.21
C ASN A 30 -5.60 -5.15 5.89
N PHE A 31 -4.87 -5.08 7.00
CA PHE A 31 -4.63 -3.82 7.67
C PHE A 31 -3.69 -2.91 6.88
N THR A 32 -2.68 -3.47 6.22
CA THR A 32 -1.78 -2.71 5.33
C THR A 32 -2.55 -2.15 4.13
N HIS A 33 -3.44 -2.94 3.53
CA HIS A 33 -4.36 -2.51 2.46
C HIS A 33 -5.33 -1.40 2.90
N ARG A 34 -5.57 -1.24 4.21
CA ARG A 34 -6.37 -0.13 4.76
C ARG A 34 -5.51 1.08 5.14
N ALA A 35 -4.33 0.85 5.72
CA ALA A 35 -3.46 1.88 6.25
C ALA A 35 -2.72 2.65 5.14
N MET A 36 -2.29 1.97 4.07
CA MET A 36 -1.51 2.59 3.01
C MET A 36 -2.33 3.58 2.14
N PRO A 37 -3.56 3.27 1.68
CA PRO A 37 -4.37 4.25 0.98
C PRO A 37 -4.71 5.45 1.87
N LYS A 38 -4.97 5.22 3.17
CA LYS A 38 -5.20 6.30 4.14
C LYS A 38 -3.99 7.23 4.23
N TYR A 39 -2.78 6.67 4.31
CA TYR A 39 -1.54 7.44 4.30
C TYR A 39 -1.41 8.32 3.04
N PHE A 40 -1.69 7.79 1.84
CA PHE A 40 -1.66 8.58 0.61
C PHE A 40 -2.69 9.71 0.59
N VAL A 41 -3.92 9.43 1.07
CA VAL A 41 -4.98 10.45 1.17
C VAL A 41 -4.58 11.55 2.16
N GLU A 42 -4.04 11.18 3.33
CA GLU A 42 -3.58 12.15 4.32
C GLU A 42 -2.47 13.03 3.76
N LEU A 43 -1.50 12.47 3.05
CA LEU A 43 -0.46 13.25 2.37
C LEU A 43 -1.05 14.20 1.32
N SER A 44 -2.02 13.73 0.53
CA SER A 44 -2.65 14.51 -0.54
C SER A 44 -3.41 15.74 -0.04
N ILE A 45 -3.98 15.68 1.18
CA ILE A 45 -4.75 16.80 1.76
C ILE A 45 -3.87 18.01 2.07
N PHE A 46 -2.58 17.80 2.35
CA PHE A 46 -1.66 18.88 2.70
C PHE A 46 -1.06 19.59 1.49
N GLU A 47 -1.35 19.10 0.28
CA GLU A 47 -0.82 19.64 -0.97
C GLU A 47 -1.92 20.43 -1.69
N ALA A 48 -1.71 21.73 -1.81
CA ALA A 48 -2.73 22.65 -2.33
C ALA A 48 -3.10 22.36 -3.80
N ASP A 49 -2.16 21.78 -4.56
CA ASP A 49 -2.41 21.37 -5.94
C ASP A 49 -3.39 20.21 -6.04
N MET A 50 -3.62 19.44 -4.97
CA MET A 50 -4.59 18.34 -4.95
C MET A 50 -6.02 18.79 -4.69
N ALA A 51 -6.24 20.04 -4.29
CA ALA A 51 -7.55 20.55 -3.84
C ALA A 51 -8.65 20.56 -4.91
N HIS A 52 -8.28 20.51 -6.20
CA HIS A 52 -9.21 20.53 -7.33
C HIS A 52 -9.72 19.13 -7.72
N HIS A 53 -9.09 18.06 -7.23
CA HIS A 53 -9.52 16.69 -7.47
C HIS A 53 -10.64 16.29 -6.49
N LYS A 54 -11.58 15.46 -6.95
CA LYS A 54 -12.62 14.96 -6.05
C LYS A 54 -12.00 14.00 -5.04
N SER A 55 -12.44 14.04 -3.79
CA SER A 55 -11.93 13.12 -2.76
C SER A 55 -12.12 11.65 -3.13
N SER A 56 -13.19 11.32 -3.86
CA SER A 56 -13.42 9.96 -4.37
C SER A 56 -12.36 9.50 -5.38
N GLU A 57 -11.85 10.41 -6.20
CA GLU A 57 -10.82 10.14 -7.21
C GLU A 57 -9.47 9.91 -6.52
N ILE A 58 -9.11 10.77 -5.56
CA ILE A 58 -7.91 10.62 -4.74
C ILE A 58 -7.92 9.27 -4.00
N VAL A 59 -9.06 8.92 -3.39
CA VAL A 59 -9.21 7.63 -2.68
C VAL A 59 -9.08 6.44 -3.65
N ALA A 60 -9.70 6.51 -4.83
CA ALA A 60 -9.60 5.45 -5.83
C ALA A 60 -8.16 5.22 -6.28
N VAL A 61 -7.44 6.31 -6.60
CA VAL A 61 -6.02 6.23 -6.99
C VAL A 61 -5.15 5.75 -5.83
N ALA A 62 -5.41 6.17 -4.60
CA ALA A 62 -4.67 5.71 -3.43
C ALA A 62 -4.80 4.19 -3.21
N VAL A 63 -6.01 3.64 -3.39
CA VAL A 63 -6.26 2.19 -3.31
C VAL A 63 -5.59 1.44 -4.47
N TYR A 64 -5.63 2.00 -5.67
CA TYR A 64 -4.96 1.45 -6.84
C TYR A 64 -3.44 1.40 -6.66
N LEU A 65 -2.83 2.50 -6.21
CA LEU A 65 -1.39 2.61 -5.96
C LEU A 65 -0.95 1.65 -4.85
N CYS A 66 -1.73 1.56 -3.77
CA CYS A 66 -1.50 0.58 -2.70
C CYS A 66 -1.47 -0.85 -3.25
N SER A 67 -2.39 -1.21 -4.15
CA SER A 67 -2.42 -2.56 -4.74
C SER A 67 -1.18 -2.82 -5.60
N ASN A 68 -0.74 -1.82 -6.38
CA ASN A 68 0.47 -1.88 -7.19
C ASN A 68 1.77 -2.01 -6.37
N ILE A 69 1.78 -1.51 -5.14
CA ILE A 69 2.90 -1.64 -4.22
C ILE A 69 2.86 -3.01 -3.52
N LEU A 70 1.73 -3.38 -2.91
CA LEU A 70 1.66 -4.54 -2.02
C LEU A 70 1.70 -5.89 -2.76
N LYS A 71 1.22 -5.94 -4.01
CA LYS A 71 1.21 -7.16 -4.81
C LYS A 71 2.47 -7.34 -5.66
N ARG A 72 3.42 -6.41 -5.55
CA ARG A 72 4.68 -6.45 -6.29
C ARG A 72 5.68 -7.34 -5.56
N GLU A 73 6.15 -8.38 -6.23
CA GLU A 73 7.12 -9.33 -5.66
C GLU A 73 8.54 -8.74 -5.58
N ASN A 74 8.91 -7.87 -6.53
CA ASN A 74 10.23 -7.25 -6.60
C ASN A 74 10.14 -5.71 -6.56
N TYR A 75 10.48 -5.14 -5.41
CA TYR A 75 10.45 -3.70 -5.13
C TYR A 75 11.55 -2.91 -5.87
N ALA A 76 12.56 -3.57 -6.43
CA ALA A 76 13.69 -2.94 -7.11
C ALA A 76 13.43 -2.68 -8.61
N LEU A 77 12.29 -3.09 -9.17
CA LEU A 77 12.00 -2.95 -10.60
C LEU A 77 11.04 -1.78 -10.90
N ALA A 78 11.41 -0.97 -11.89
CA ALA A 78 10.65 0.16 -12.44
C ALA A 78 9.65 -0.28 -13.53
N THR A 79 8.82 -1.30 -13.29
CA THR A 79 8.02 -1.92 -14.37
C THR A 79 6.73 -1.17 -14.75
N GLY A 80 6.56 0.09 -14.39
CA GLY A 80 5.29 0.80 -14.54
C GLY A 80 4.15 0.16 -13.73
N PHE A 81 2.92 0.61 -13.97
CA PHE A 81 1.73 0.14 -13.26
C PHE A 81 1.11 -1.11 -13.90
N ILE A 82 0.50 -1.95 -13.06
CA ILE A 82 -0.25 -3.15 -13.44
C ILE A 82 -1.72 -2.76 -13.49
N ASP A 83 -2.26 -2.71 -14.71
CA ASP A 83 -3.59 -2.18 -14.99
C ASP A 83 -4.69 -3.08 -14.42
N GLU A 84 -4.43 -4.38 -14.26
CA GLU A 84 -5.33 -5.38 -13.69
C GLU A 84 -5.67 -5.13 -12.21
N TYR A 85 -4.95 -4.22 -11.54
CA TYR A 85 -5.28 -3.80 -10.18
C TYR A 85 -6.34 -2.71 -10.12
N TRP A 86 -6.74 -2.13 -11.26
CA TRP A 86 -8.03 -1.47 -11.38
C TRP A 86 -9.11 -2.53 -11.31
N THR A 87 -9.66 -2.74 -10.11
CA THR A 87 -10.76 -3.69 -9.93
C THR A 87 -12.00 -3.22 -10.70
N SER A 88 -12.90 -4.14 -11.04
CA SER A 88 -14.18 -3.81 -11.69
C SER A 88 -14.95 -2.71 -10.95
N THR A 89 -14.85 -2.65 -9.62
CA THR A 89 -15.44 -1.61 -8.77
C THR A 89 -14.80 -0.24 -8.96
N LEU A 90 -13.52 -0.18 -9.31
CA LEU A 90 -12.76 1.05 -9.50
C LEU A 90 -12.68 1.49 -10.97
N GLN A 91 -13.12 0.65 -11.91
CA GLN A 91 -13.06 0.90 -13.35
C GLN A 91 -13.72 2.23 -13.74
N TRP A 92 -14.84 2.58 -13.12
CA TRP A 92 -15.53 3.85 -13.35
C TRP A 92 -14.63 5.07 -13.09
N TYR A 93 -13.72 4.98 -12.11
CA TYR A 93 -12.77 6.06 -11.81
C TYR A 93 -11.63 6.13 -12.82
N LYS A 94 -11.19 4.99 -13.36
CA LYS A 94 -10.14 4.95 -14.39
C LYS A 94 -10.52 5.79 -15.61
N ASP A 95 -11.78 5.70 -16.04
CA ASP A 95 -12.29 6.34 -17.26
C ASP A 95 -12.65 7.83 -17.06
N GLN A 96 -12.70 8.31 -15.81
CA GLN A 96 -13.14 9.66 -15.45
C GLN A 96 -12.01 10.58 -14.98
N ILE A 97 -10.82 10.02 -14.75
CA ILE A 97 -9.67 10.73 -14.16
C ILE A 97 -8.54 10.72 -15.18
N GLU A 98 -7.78 11.81 -15.24
CA GLU A 98 -6.39 11.80 -15.73
C GLU A 98 -5.51 11.00 -14.76
N HIS A 99 -5.75 9.70 -14.71
CA HIS A 99 -5.26 8.82 -13.66
C HIS A 99 -3.73 8.77 -13.64
N ILE A 100 -3.06 8.87 -14.79
CA ILE A 100 -1.60 8.92 -14.87
C ILE A 100 -1.08 10.18 -14.16
N THR A 101 -1.61 11.36 -14.47
CA THR A 101 -1.29 12.63 -13.80
C THR A 101 -1.52 12.54 -12.30
N LEU A 102 -2.68 12.05 -11.86
CA LEU A 102 -3.01 11.96 -10.44
C LEU A 102 -2.15 10.93 -9.69
N ILE A 103 -1.83 9.80 -10.32
CA ILE A 103 -0.90 8.79 -9.78
C ILE A 103 0.49 9.38 -9.59
N ALA A 104 1.00 10.08 -10.60
CA ALA A 104 2.32 10.69 -10.57
C ALA A 104 2.42 11.79 -9.49
N ARG A 105 1.39 12.64 -9.34
CA ARG A 105 1.31 13.60 -8.24
C ARG A 105 1.40 12.92 -6.87
N ILE A 106 0.57 11.91 -6.61
CA ILE A 106 0.61 11.17 -5.33
C ILE A 106 1.98 10.50 -5.12
N ALA A 107 2.64 10.03 -6.18
CA ALA A 107 3.99 9.48 -6.13
C ALA A 107 5.04 10.53 -5.74
N VAL A 108 5.00 11.74 -6.33
CA VAL A 108 5.87 12.87 -5.96
C VAL A 108 5.70 13.21 -4.47
N ILE A 109 4.45 13.38 -4.04
CA ILE A 109 4.11 13.72 -2.66
C ILE A 109 4.66 12.65 -1.69
N THR A 110 4.43 11.37 -2.02
CA THR A 110 4.91 10.23 -1.23
C THR A 110 6.44 10.18 -1.13
N ARG A 111 7.15 10.46 -2.23
CA ARG A 111 8.62 10.52 -2.26
C ARG A 111 9.15 11.63 -1.35
N ASN A 112 8.51 12.79 -1.39
CA ASN A 112 8.93 13.99 -0.65
C ASN A 112 8.46 14.01 0.81
N ALA A 113 7.56 13.12 1.19
CA ALA A 113 6.99 13.04 2.54
C ALA A 113 8.02 13.07 3.71
N PRO A 114 9.21 12.44 3.62
CA PRO A 114 10.20 12.47 4.70
C PRO A 114 10.87 13.84 4.94
N ILE A 115 10.87 14.72 3.93
CA ILE A 115 11.67 15.96 3.91
C ILE A 115 10.83 17.24 3.86
N ALA A 116 9.56 17.16 3.49
CA ALA A 116 8.64 18.30 3.35
C ALA A 116 7.88 18.62 4.67
N ALA A 117 6.95 19.57 4.61
CA ALA A 117 5.97 19.84 5.68
C ALA A 117 5.16 18.59 6.10
N LEU A 118 5.16 17.57 5.23
CA LEU A 118 4.54 16.25 5.38
C LEU A 118 5.25 15.30 6.36
N LYS A 119 6.42 15.69 6.90
CA LYS A 119 7.23 14.84 7.80
C LYS A 119 6.47 14.35 9.03
N SER A 120 5.50 15.13 9.53
CA SER A 120 4.63 14.71 10.65
C SER A 120 3.74 13.52 10.29
N VAL A 121 3.07 13.57 9.13
CA VAL A 121 2.25 12.46 8.58
C VAL A 121 3.12 11.23 8.34
N TYR A 122 4.27 11.42 7.69
CA TYR A 122 5.25 10.35 7.47
C TYR A 122 5.66 9.65 8.77
N ASN A 123 5.98 10.43 9.82
CA ASN A 123 6.39 9.89 11.12
C ASN A 123 5.26 9.18 11.86
N ASN A 124 4.02 9.68 11.79
CA ASN A 124 2.87 9.03 12.39
C ASN A 124 2.63 7.64 11.77
N CYS A 125 2.76 7.54 10.45
CA CYS A 125 2.60 6.31 9.68
C CYS A 125 3.84 5.39 9.70
N LYS A 126 4.95 5.82 10.33
CA LYS A 126 6.17 5.03 10.50
C LYS A 126 6.06 4.02 11.66
N SER A 127 5.13 4.24 12.58
CA SER A 127 4.97 3.36 13.75
C SER A 127 4.48 1.95 13.36
N PRO A 128 4.86 0.90 14.12
CA PRO A 128 4.34 -0.46 13.90
C PRO A 128 2.81 -0.55 13.98
N GLY A 129 2.17 0.30 14.78
CA GLY A 129 0.70 0.38 14.88
C GLY A 129 0.01 0.88 13.61
N ASN A 130 0.76 1.51 12.70
CA ASN A 130 0.32 1.90 11.35
C ASN A 130 1.00 1.05 10.27
N PHE A 131 1.45 -0.16 10.62
CA PHE A 131 2.04 -1.13 9.69
C PHE A 131 3.29 -0.63 8.96
N SER A 132 3.93 0.42 9.50
CA SER A 132 5.10 1.06 8.89
C SER A 132 4.90 1.41 7.41
N VAL A 133 3.68 1.76 7.00
CA VAL A 133 3.34 1.95 5.57
C VAL A 133 4.20 3.03 4.91
N SER A 134 4.61 4.06 5.66
CA SER A 134 5.50 5.09 5.14
C SER A 134 6.93 4.59 4.87
N MET A 135 7.39 3.56 5.58
CA MET A 135 8.66 2.88 5.28
C MET A 135 8.50 1.93 4.09
N LEU A 136 7.34 1.28 3.96
CA LEU A 136 7.07 0.36 2.85
C LEU A 136 7.04 1.10 1.51
N THR A 137 6.48 2.31 1.46
CA THR A 137 6.50 3.14 0.24
C THR A 137 7.92 3.56 -0.13
N GLN A 138 8.78 3.84 0.85
CA GLN A 138 10.19 4.20 0.61
C GLN A 138 11.01 3.02 0.10
N LYS A 139 10.72 1.78 0.53
CA LYS A 139 11.35 0.58 -0.05
C LYS A 139 11.04 0.39 -1.53
N HIS A 140 9.93 0.96 -2.00
CA HIS A 140 9.50 0.92 -3.40
C HIS A 140 9.92 2.18 -4.16
N GLU A 141 10.96 2.89 -3.73
CA GLU A 141 11.41 4.16 -4.34
C GLU A 141 11.66 4.05 -5.85
N THR A 142 12.20 2.93 -6.34
CA THR A 142 12.44 2.71 -7.78
C THR A 142 11.12 2.67 -8.56
N PHE A 143 10.12 1.98 -8.00
CA PHE A 143 8.78 1.94 -8.59
C PHE A 143 8.11 3.32 -8.51
N ILE A 144 8.13 3.97 -7.35
CA ILE A 144 7.59 5.33 -7.16
C ILE A 144 8.25 6.32 -8.13
N GLY A 145 9.57 6.24 -8.33
CA GLY A 145 10.30 7.05 -9.30
C GLY A 145 9.80 6.85 -10.73
N SER A 146 9.57 5.59 -11.13
CA SER A 146 9.04 5.30 -12.46
C SER A 146 7.66 5.91 -12.71
N LEU A 147 6.80 6.01 -11.68
CA LEU A 147 5.48 6.65 -11.82
C LEU A 147 5.58 8.16 -12.09
N ILE A 148 6.59 8.81 -11.52
CA ILE A 148 6.84 10.25 -11.72
C ILE A 148 7.33 10.49 -13.16
N GLU A 149 8.18 9.60 -13.67
CA GLU A 149 8.71 9.69 -15.04
C GLU A 149 7.62 9.49 -16.11
N MET A 150 6.57 8.73 -15.81
CA MET A 150 5.45 8.49 -16.73
C MET A 150 4.60 9.73 -17.03
N GLU A 151 4.54 10.72 -16.14
CA GLU A 151 3.85 12.00 -16.39
C GLU A 151 4.72 12.95 -17.23
N GLY A 152 6.05 12.86 -17.10
CA GLY A 152 7.00 13.73 -17.79
C GLY A 152 7.41 13.27 -19.20
N GLY A 153 7.00 12.06 -19.61
CA GLY A 153 7.26 11.52 -20.94
C GLY A 153 6.11 11.82 -21.90
N GLU A 154 6.31 12.79 -22.81
CA GLU A 154 5.57 12.82 -24.07
C GLU A 154 5.82 11.49 -24.81
N ILE A 155 4.73 10.81 -25.20
CA ILE A 155 4.76 9.66 -26.11
C ILE A 155 4.84 10.18 -27.54
#